data_AF-A0A9D6RXX1-F1
#
_entry.id   AF-A0A9D6RXX1-F1
#
_cell.length_a   1.000
_cell.length_b   1.000
_cell.length_c   1.000
_cell.angle_alpha   90.00
_cell.angle_beta   90.00
_cell.angle_gamma   90.00
#
_symmetry.space_group_name_H-M   'P 1'
#
loop_
_entity.id
_entity.type
_entity.pdbx_description
1 polymer ?
#
loop_
_entity_poly.entity_id
_entity_poly.type
_entity_poly.pdbx_seq_one_letter_code
_entity_poly.pdbx_strand_id
1 'polypeptide(L)' 'MTKCYYCGGKLKKMNVDIARYWGKELVALNDVPSLVCIRCGERYFEAKVSHKIDEKIQQALKRKTTVEKMDVPVVYF' A
#
# COMPACT_ATOMS: atom_id res chain seq x y z
N MET A 1 -3.49 -16.60 -8.23
CA MET A 1 -4.41 -15.68 -8.95
C MET A 1 -3.69 -15.11 -10.16
N THR A 2 -4.21 -15.28 -11.37
CA THR A 2 -3.58 -14.77 -12.62
C THR A 2 -4.45 -13.78 -13.39
N LYS A 3 -5.75 -13.70 -13.05
CA LYS A 3 -6.72 -12.76 -13.58
C LYS A 3 -7.26 -11.85 -12.48
N CYS A 4 -7.52 -10.61 -12.81
CA CYS A 4 -8.13 -9.61 -11.95
C CYS A 4 -9.58 -10.03 -11.66
N TYR A 5 -9.95 -10.06 -10.38
CA TYR A 5 -11.32 -10.38 -9.96
C TYR A 5 -12.33 -9.31 -10.40
N TYR A 6 -11.89 -8.05 -10.49
CA TYR A 6 -12.77 -6.93 -10.83
C TYR A 6 -13.09 -6.85 -12.34
N CYS A 7 -12.08 -6.93 -13.21
CA CYS A 7 -12.28 -6.77 -14.64
C CYS A 7 -11.95 -8.01 -15.49
N GLY A 8 -11.28 -9.02 -14.94
CA GLY A 8 -10.80 -10.20 -15.69
C GLY A 8 -9.46 -10.02 -16.42
N GLY A 9 -8.83 -8.84 -16.34
CA GLY A 9 -7.54 -8.54 -16.97
C GLY A 9 -6.35 -9.31 -16.37
N LYS A 10 -5.21 -9.35 -17.07
CA LYS A 10 -4.00 -10.06 -16.62
C LYS A 10 -3.37 -9.38 -15.40
N LEU A 11 -2.97 -10.18 -14.41
CA LEU A 11 -2.19 -9.71 -13.27
C LEU A 11 -0.69 -9.87 -13.52
N LYS A 12 0.10 -8.89 -13.06
CA LYS A 12 1.57 -8.93 -13.07
C LYS A 12 2.09 -8.70 -11.66
N LYS A 13 3.10 -9.49 -11.25
CA LYS A 13 3.82 -9.24 -10.00
C LYS A 13 4.67 -7.99 -10.15
N MET A 14 4.52 -7.06 -9.23
CA MET A 14 5.36 -5.86 -9.13
C MET A 14 5.29 -5.27 -7.72
N ASN A 15 6.34 -4.57 -7.35
CA ASN A 15 6.36 -3.80 -6.12
C ASN A 15 5.70 -2.45 -6.37
N VAL A 16 4.93 -1.98 -5.40
CA VAL A 16 4.19 -0.72 -5.48
C VAL A 16 4.38 0.08 -4.22
N ASP A 17 4.34 1.40 -4.37
CA ASP A 17 4.28 2.30 -3.23
C ASP A 17 2.80 2.50 -2.84
N ILE A 18 2.56 2.50 -1.53
CA ILE A 18 1.23 2.71 -0.95
C ILE A 18 1.30 3.82 0.10
N ALA A 19 0.34 4.73 0.06
CA ALA A 19 0.11 5.72 1.10
C ALA A 19 -1.34 5.57 1.56
N ARG A 20 -1.55 5.30 2.85
CA ARG A 20 -2.89 5.13 3.44
C ARG A 20 -2.97 5.76 4.81
N TYR A 21 -4.15 6.28 5.12
CA TYR A 21 -4.45 6.72 6.47
C TYR A 21 -4.67 5.52 7.40
N TRP A 22 -4.02 5.58 8.56
CA TRP A 22 -4.24 4.68 9.68
C TRP A 22 -4.71 5.51 10.87
N GLY A 23 -6.03 5.58 11.04
CA GLY A 23 -6.64 6.55 11.96
C GLY A 23 -6.34 7.98 11.51
N LYS A 24 -5.54 8.72 12.28
CA LYS A 24 -5.17 10.12 11.99
C LYS A 24 -3.80 10.26 11.32
N GLU A 25 -3.04 9.18 11.19
CA GLU A 25 -1.67 9.22 10.67
C GLU A 25 -1.64 8.73 9.22
N LEU A 26 -0.99 9.48 8.34
CA LEU A 26 -0.72 9.04 6.97
C LEU A 26 0.56 8.19 7.00
N VAL A 27 0.46 6.92 6.58
CA VAL A 27 1.60 6.02 6.50
C VAL A 27 1.88 5.68 5.05
N ALA A 28 3.12 5.96 4.62
CA ALA A 28 3.64 5.59 3.32
C ALA A 28 4.59 4.40 3.45
N LEU A 29 4.38 3.39 2.62
CA LEU A 29 5.22 2.19 2.50
C LEU A 29 5.67 2.08 1.05
N ASN A 30 6.98 2.01 0.87
CA ASN A 30 7.56 1.84 -0.45
C ASN A 30 7.88 0.37 -0.72
N ASP A 31 7.94 0.02 -2.00
CA ASP A 31 8.43 -1.27 -2.48
C ASP A 31 7.61 -2.47 -1.95
N VAL A 32 6.29 -2.35 -1.90
CA VAL A 32 5.40 -3.40 -1.37
C VAL A 32 5.07 -4.43 -2.45
N PRO A 33 5.40 -5.72 -2.27
CA PRO A 33 5.11 -6.76 -3.27
C PRO A 33 3.61 -6.94 -3.50
N SER A 34 3.17 -6.86 -4.76
CA SER A 34 1.76 -6.96 -5.13
C SER A 34 1.53 -7.62 -6.49
N LEU A 35 0.30 -8.02 -6.74
CA LEU A 35 -0.20 -8.36 -8.07
C LEU A 35 -1.04 -7.19 -8.59
N VAL A 36 -0.59 -6.55 -9.67
CA VAL A 36 -1.29 -5.41 -10.27
C VAL A 36 -1.93 -5.82 -11.59
N CYS A 37 -3.19 -5.44 -11.77
CA CYS A 37 -3.85 -5.58 -13.05
C CYS A 37 -3.31 -4.55 -14.04
N ILE A 38 -2.73 -5.02 -15.14
CA ILE A 38 -2.14 -4.15 -16.17
C ILE A 38 -3.18 -3.37 -16.97
N ARG A 39 -4.48 -3.64 -16.78
CA ARG A 39 -5.56 -2.99 -17.53
C ARG A 39 -6.32 -1.95 -16.71
N CYS A 40 -6.70 -2.28 -15.47
CA CYS A 40 -7.49 -1.38 -14.62
C CYS A 40 -6.73 -0.85 -13.39
N GLY A 41 -5.50 -1.30 -13.15
CA GLY A 41 -4.68 -0.83 -12.03
C GLY A 41 -4.99 -1.45 -10.67
N GLU A 42 -5.96 -2.38 -10.59
CA GLU A 42 -6.35 -3.04 -9.34
C GLU A 42 -5.15 -3.78 -8.71
N ARG A 43 -5.00 -3.68 -7.38
CA ARG A 43 -3.83 -4.19 -6.66
C ARG A 43 -4.24 -5.24 -5.65
N TYR A 44 -3.63 -6.41 -5.74
CA TYR A 44 -3.87 -7.52 -4.82
C TYR A 44 -2.62 -7.80 -3.99
N PHE A 45 -2.79 -7.89 -2.68
CA PHE A 45 -1.73 -8.24 -1.74
C PHE A 45 -2.00 -9.65 -1.20
N GLU A 46 -0.97 -10.49 -1.18
CA GLU A 46 -1.06 -11.81 -0.56
C GLU A 46 -1.23 -11.66 0.96
N ALA A 47 -1.95 -12.57 1.62
CA ALA A 47 -2.26 -12.47 3.06
C ALA A 47 -1.00 -12.24 3.93
N LYS A 48 0.11 -12.92 3.61
CA LYS A 48 1.41 -12.73 4.28
C LYS A 48 2.02 -11.35 4.06
N VAL A 49 1.77 -10.71 2.92
CA VAL A 49 2.22 -9.33 2.66
C VAL A 49 1.36 -8.36 3.46
N SER A 50 0.03 -8.54 3.45
CA SER A 50 -0.89 -7.73 4.26
C SER A 50 -0.54 -7.79 5.75
N HIS A 51 -0.28 -8.98 6.30
CA HIS A 51 0.16 -9.12 7.69
C HIS A 51 1.44 -8.34 7.99
N LYS A 52 2.44 -8.42 7.10
CA LYS A 52 3.70 -7.66 7.26
C LYS A 52 3.50 -6.16 7.15
N ILE A 53 2.58 -5.71 6.30
CA ILE A 53 2.19 -4.29 6.21
C ILE A 53 1.65 -3.85 7.58
N ASP A 54 0.68 -4.59 8.13
CA ASP A 54 0.06 -4.26 9.41
C ASP A 54 1.09 -4.26 10.55
N GLU A 55 1.98 -5.25 10.62
CA GLU A 55 3.06 -5.31 11.61
C GLU A 55 4.00 -4.11 11.51
N LYS A 56 4.44 -3.74 10.30
CA LYS A 56 5.33 -2.60 10.07
C LYS A 56 4.66 -1.29 10.48
N ILE A 57 3.38 -1.11 10.12
CA ILE A 57 2.61 0.07 10.49
C ILE A 57 2.49 0.16 12.02
N GLN A 58 2.09 -0.92 12.69
CA GLN A 58 1.99 -0.96 14.15
C GLN A 58 3.32 -0.65 14.85
N GLN A 59 4.44 -1.17 14.33
CA GLN A 59 5.76 -0.84 14.84
C GLN A 59 6.13 0.62 14.61
N ALA A 60 5.84 1.18 13.44
CA ALA A 60 6.11 2.58 13.12
C ALA A 60 5.32 3.53 14.04
N LEU A 61 4.01 3.27 14.24
CA LEU A 61 3.14 4.04 15.13
C LEU A 61 3.62 3.96 16.59
N LYS A 62 4.02 2.77 17.07
CA LYS A 62 4.52 2.58 18.44
C LYS A 62 5.84 3.28 18.71
N ARG A 63 6.78 3.23 17.75
CA ARG A 63 8.13 3.74 17.98
C ARG A 63 8.26 5.25 17.75
N LYS A 64 7.22 5.93 17.23
CA LYS A 64 7.30 7.32 16.72
C LYS A 64 8.53 7.56 15.82
N THR A 65 9.10 6.50 15.23
CA THR A 65 10.27 6.57 14.36
C THR A 65 9.76 7.02 12.99
N THR A 66 9.34 8.27 12.96
CA THR A 66 8.88 8.94 11.76
C THR A 66 10.14 9.23 10.98
N VAL A 67 10.30 8.57 9.84
CA VAL A 67 11.15 9.12 8.78
C VAL A 67 10.53 10.48 8.47
N GLU A 68 11.28 11.55 8.77
CA GLU A 68 10.96 12.97 8.62
C GLU A 68 9.50 13.27 8.29
N LYS A 69 8.74 13.77 9.28
CA LYS A 69 7.40 14.33 9.03
C LYS A 69 7.48 15.25 7.82
N MET A 70 6.85 14.85 6.72
CA MET A 70 6.71 15.69 5.54
C MET A 70 5.30 16.26 5.57
N ASP A 71 5.18 17.57 5.71
CA ASP A 71 3.91 18.26 5.59
C ASP A 71 3.42 18.12 4.13
N VAL A 72 2.41 17.29 3.93
CA VAL A 72 1.80 17.08 2.61
C VAL A 72 0.67 18.10 2.44
N PRO A 73 0.76 19.03 1.47
CA PRO A 73 -0.32 19.98 1.24
C PRO A 73 -1.57 19.26 0.75
N VAL A 74 -2.69 19.46 1.45
CA VAL A 74 -4.01 18.97 1.03
C VAL A 74 -4.61 19.99 0.08
N VAL A 75 -4.72 19.64 -1.21
CA VAL A 75 -5.36 20.49 -2.22
C VAL A 75 -6.86 20.15 -2.25
N TYR A 76 -7.69 21.15 -1.96
CA TYR A 76 -9.14 21.09 -2.16
C TYR A 76 -9.47 21.69 -3.52
N PHE A 77 -10.30 21.00 -4.31
CA PHE A 77 -10.84 21.50 -5.58
C PHE A 77 -12.20 22.16 -5.37
#